data_AF-A0A3B8KZI0-F1
#
_entry.id   AF-A0A3B8KZI0-F1
#
_cell.length_a   1.000
_cell.length_b   1.000
_cell.length_c   1.000
_cell.angle_alpha   90.00
_cell.angle_beta   90.00
_cell.angle_gamma   90.00
#
_symmetry.space_group_name_H-M   'P 1'
#
loop_
_entity.id
_entity.type
_entity.pdbx_description
1 polymer ?
#
loop_
_entity_poly.entity_id
_entity_poly.type
_entity_poly.pdbx_seq_one_letter_code
_entity_poly.pdbx_strand_id
1 'polypeptide(L)'
;MHRPRRIVARHLPAVVMVLGWHVLSFPLLGGEITRYETGHLVLHTDVKPKTARMLLQAFDTAWKTWVTEFGPPPDNSAGRRIIGCVMVRPEDFSRAGLLPRSIEEFLEGDHPGKHQGHRFWMKDQEGDYYRRHLMVHEATHCFMTTRGGPVLPAWYLEGTAELYATH
;
A
#
# COMPACT_ATOMS: atom_id res chain seq x y z
N MET A 1 7.26 20.30 -4.24
CA MET A 1 6.75 20.33 -5.62
C MET A 1 7.14 19.01 -6.27
N HIS A 2 6.23 18.03 -6.22
CA HIS A 2 6.54 16.63 -6.60
C HIS A 2 6.42 16.40 -8.09
N ARG A 3 7.49 15.90 -8.71
CA ARG A 3 7.43 15.33 -10.07
C ARG A 3 7.39 13.80 -9.96
N PRO A 4 6.34 13.13 -10.45
CA PRO A 4 6.34 11.68 -10.58
C PRO A 4 7.37 11.25 -11.64
N ARG A 5 8.21 10.27 -11.32
CA ARG A 5 9.05 9.58 -12.31
C ARG A 5 8.24 8.44 -12.93
N ARG A 6 8.04 8.52 -14.24
CA ARG A 6 7.31 7.55 -15.06
C ARG A 6 8.28 6.44 -15.49
N ILE A 7 7.95 5.17 -15.23
CA ILE A 7 8.65 4.02 -15.82
C ILE A 7 7.70 3.47 -16.87
N VAL A 8 8.08 3.55 -18.15
CA VAL A 8 7.25 3.09 -19.28
C VAL A 8 7.68 1.66 -19.63
N ALA A 9 6.84 0.67 -19.34
CA ALA A 9 6.94 -0.65 -19.96
C ALA A 9 6.15 -0.64 -21.27
N ARG A 10 6.84 -0.84 -22.40
CA ARG A 10 6.22 -0.92 -23.73
C ARG A 10 5.57 -2.29 -23.90
N HIS A 11 4.28 -2.33 -24.24
CA HIS A 11 3.64 -3.53 -24.80
C HIS A 11 3.08 -3.27 -26.21
N LEU A 12 3.33 -4.25 -27.08
CA LEU A 12 2.91 -4.37 -28.49
C LEU A 12 1.38 -4.53 -28.62
N PRO A 13 0.77 -4.20 -29.77
CA PRO A 13 -0.68 -4.23 -29.93
C PRO A 13 -1.20 -5.67 -30.03
N ALA A 14 -2.27 -5.97 -29.29
CA ALA A 14 -3.00 -7.22 -29.42
C ALA A 14 -3.89 -7.20 -30.67
N VAL A 15 -3.86 -8.30 -31.42
CA VAL A 15 -4.74 -8.59 -32.56
C VAL A 15 -6.15 -8.81 -32.03
N VAL A 16 -7.12 -8.05 -32.54
CA VAL A 16 -8.55 -8.17 -32.20
C VAL A 16 -9.18 -9.17 -33.17
N MET A 17 -9.70 -10.28 -32.64
CA MET A 17 -10.57 -11.21 -33.38
C MET A 17 -12.00 -11.05 -32.85
N VAL A 18 -12.91 -10.57 -33.70
CA VAL A 18 -14.30 -10.25 -33.35
C VAL A 18 -15.21 -11.43 -33.67
N LEU A 19 -15.96 -11.92 -32.67
CA LEU A 19 -17.16 -12.75 -32.84
C LEU A 19 -18.08 -12.57 -31.63
N GLY A 20 -19.31 -12.12 -31.85
CA GLY A 20 -20.42 -12.16 -30.87
C GLY A 20 -20.66 -10.88 -30.09
N TRP A 21 -21.78 -10.20 -30.37
CA TRP A 21 -22.24 -9.00 -29.69
C TRP A 21 -22.67 -9.31 -28.25
N HIS A 22 -22.00 -8.65 -27.30
CA HIS A 22 -22.42 -8.08 -26.01
C HIS A 22 -21.16 -8.00 -25.13
N VAL A 23 -20.21 -7.14 -25.51
CA VAL A 23 -19.07 -6.82 -24.64
C VAL A 23 -19.59 -5.86 -23.57
N LEU A 24 -20.02 -6.41 -22.44
CA LEU A 24 -20.12 -5.66 -21.20
C LEU A 24 -18.70 -5.17 -20.86
N SER A 25 -18.36 -3.98 -21.34
CA SER A 25 -17.13 -3.31 -20.95
C SER A 25 -17.30 -2.84 -19.52
N PHE A 26 -16.97 -3.70 -18.56
CA PHE A 26 -16.74 -3.25 -17.21
C PHE A 26 -15.62 -2.22 -17.26
N PRO A 27 -15.79 -1.00 -16.71
CA PRO A 27 -14.68 -0.06 -16.62
C PRO A 27 -13.54 -0.76 -15.88
N LEU A 28 -12.37 -0.84 -16.51
CA LEU A 28 -11.14 -1.29 -15.87
C LEU A 28 -10.90 -0.35 -14.69
N LEU A 29 -11.24 -0.80 -13.46
CA LEU A 29 -11.30 0.08 -12.29
C LEU A 29 -9.91 0.55 -11.80
N GLY A 30 -8.83 -0.13 -12.21
CA GLY A 30 -7.45 0.24 -11.87
C GLY A 30 -6.73 1.00 -12.99
N GLY A 31 -5.84 1.93 -12.62
CA GLY A 31 -4.94 2.64 -13.53
C GLY A 31 -3.63 1.89 -13.77
N GLU A 32 -2.64 2.56 -14.36
CA GLU A 32 -1.25 2.10 -14.40
C GLU A 32 -0.63 2.20 -13.00
N ILE A 33 0.22 1.24 -12.60
CA ILE A 33 0.95 1.31 -11.33
C ILE A 33 1.80 2.57 -11.31
N THR A 34 1.44 3.50 -10.46
CA THR A 34 2.10 4.79 -10.28
C THR A 34 2.88 4.80 -8.97
N ARG A 35 4.07 5.39 -9.00
CA ARG A 35 4.93 5.55 -7.83
C ARG A 35 4.87 6.98 -7.30
N TYR A 36 4.49 7.11 -6.03
CA TYR A 36 4.55 8.34 -5.25
C TYR A 36 5.58 8.20 -4.13
N GLU A 37 6.21 9.29 -3.72
CA GLU A 37 7.19 9.29 -2.64
C GLU A 37 6.91 10.45 -1.70
N THR A 38 7.13 10.30 -0.40
CA THR A 38 7.33 11.40 0.56
C THR A 38 8.68 11.18 1.25
N GLY A 39 8.97 11.96 2.30
CA GLY A 39 10.15 11.71 3.12
C GLY A 39 10.12 10.34 3.80
N HIS A 40 8.91 9.81 4.08
CA HIS A 40 8.71 8.64 4.94
C HIS A 40 7.96 7.49 4.27
N LEU A 41 7.35 7.71 3.10
CA LEU A 41 6.62 6.69 2.34
C LEU A 41 7.11 6.61 0.88
N VAL A 42 7.19 5.40 0.34
CA VAL A 42 7.16 5.13 -1.10
C VAL A 42 5.88 4.33 -1.37
N LEU A 43 4.94 4.91 -2.10
CA LEU A 43 3.66 4.27 -2.42
C LEU A 43 3.63 3.86 -3.88
N HIS A 44 3.50 2.57 -4.14
CA HIS A 44 3.16 2.00 -5.44
C HIS A 44 1.65 1.73 -5.47
N THR A 45 0.92 2.32 -6.42
CA THR A 45 -0.52 2.16 -6.47
C THR A 45 -1.10 2.40 -7.85
N ASP A 46 -2.14 1.67 -8.20
CA ASP A 46 -2.98 1.83 -9.39
C ASP A 46 -4.34 2.50 -9.07
N VAL A 47 -4.54 2.99 -7.82
CA VAL A 47 -5.71 3.81 -7.48
C VAL A 47 -5.68 5.17 -8.18
N LYS A 48 -6.84 5.82 -8.27
CA LYS A 48 -6.96 7.16 -8.87
C LYS A 48 -6.05 8.17 -8.16
N PRO A 49 -5.44 9.14 -8.86
CA PRO A 49 -4.52 10.12 -8.25
C PRO A 49 -5.10 10.91 -7.08
N LYS A 50 -6.42 11.18 -7.07
CA LYS A 50 -7.11 11.84 -5.95
C LYS A 50 -7.05 10.96 -4.68
N THR A 51 -7.34 9.67 -4.82
CA THR A 51 -7.26 8.68 -3.75
C THR A 51 -5.83 8.52 -3.25
N ALA A 52 -4.85 8.42 -4.15
CA ALA A 52 -3.44 8.35 -3.77
C ALA A 52 -3.00 9.57 -2.93
N ARG A 53 -3.38 10.79 -3.32
CA ARG A 53 -3.09 12.00 -2.52
C ARG A 53 -3.70 11.97 -1.13
N MET A 54 -4.93 11.50 -1.01
CA MET A 54 -5.62 11.37 0.27
C MET A 54 -4.91 10.36 1.18
N LEU A 55 -4.47 9.22 0.63
CA LEU A 55 -3.70 8.21 1.35
C LEU A 55 -2.34 8.74 1.83
N LEU A 56 -1.61 9.46 0.97
CA LEU A 56 -0.33 10.09 1.33
C LEU A 56 -0.51 11.08 2.51
N GLN A 57 -1.58 11.87 2.51
CA GLN A 57 -1.91 12.80 3.60
C GLN A 57 -2.24 12.08 4.91
N ALA A 58 -3.00 10.98 4.85
CA ALA A 58 -3.30 10.16 6.01
C ALA A 58 -2.03 9.57 6.62
N PHE A 59 -1.14 9.03 5.78
CA PHE A 59 0.17 8.52 6.22
C PHE A 59 1.03 9.58 6.90
N ASP A 60 1.20 10.75 6.25
CA ASP A 60 2.06 11.81 6.80
C ASP A 60 1.50 12.34 8.13
N THR A 61 0.18 12.26 8.35
CA THR A 61 -0.46 12.62 9.60
C THR A 61 -0.20 11.55 10.67
N ALA A 62 -0.47 10.28 10.36
CA ALA A 62 -0.20 9.16 11.26
C ALA A 62 1.29 9.10 11.66
N TRP A 63 2.20 9.35 10.72
CA TRP A 63 3.64 9.39 10.97
C TRP A 63 4.02 10.42 12.05
N LYS A 64 3.48 11.63 11.99
CA LYS A 64 3.74 12.67 13.01
C LYS A 64 3.27 12.19 14.39
N THR A 65 2.11 11.55 14.43
CA THR A 65 1.53 11.01 15.66
C THR A 65 2.42 9.89 16.22
N TRP A 66 2.83 8.91 15.40
CA TRP A 66 3.73 7.85 15.85
C TRP A 66 5.08 8.39 16.35
N VAL A 67 5.65 9.38 15.67
CA VAL A 67 6.92 10.00 16.11
C VAL A 67 6.74 10.75 17.43
N THR A 68 5.59 11.38 17.65
CA THR A 68 5.29 12.09 18.90
C THR A 68 5.16 11.09 20.07
N GLU A 69 4.47 9.98 19.86
CA GLU A 69 4.18 8.99 20.91
C GLU A 69 5.35 8.06 21.19
N PHE A 70 6.03 7.59 20.14
CA PHE A 70 7.07 6.56 20.26
C PHE A 70 8.48 7.08 20.07
N GLY A 71 8.64 8.35 19.65
CA GLY A 71 9.89 8.90 19.16
C GLY A 71 10.18 8.51 17.70
N PRO A 72 11.19 9.12 17.05
CA PRO A 72 11.60 8.73 15.71
C PRO A 72 12.12 7.28 15.65
N PRO A 73 11.99 6.58 14.51
CA PRO A 73 12.69 5.31 14.30
C PRO A 73 14.21 5.49 14.40
N PRO A 74 14.98 4.48 14.87
CA PRO A 74 16.43 4.58 14.98
C PRO A 74 17.10 4.96 13.66
N ASP A 75 18.23 5.68 13.72
CA ASP A 75 18.85 6.26 12.53
C ASP A 75 19.27 5.23 11.47
N ASN A 76 19.63 4.02 11.90
CA ASN A 76 20.04 2.88 11.06
C ASN A 76 18.88 1.92 10.69
N SER A 77 17.64 2.25 11.06
CA SER A 77 16.48 1.40 10.82
C SER A 77 15.90 1.60 9.41
N ALA A 78 15.52 0.49 8.77
CA ALA A 78 14.70 0.56 7.55
C ALA A 78 13.32 1.21 7.79
N GLY A 79 12.90 1.33 9.05
CA GLY A 79 11.66 1.98 9.48
C GLY A 79 11.58 3.48 9.21
N ARG A 80 12.70 4.15 8.89
CA ARG A 80 12.69 5.56 8.50
C ARG A 80 11.93 5.84 7.21
N ARG A 81 11.75 4.80 6.38
CA ARG A 81 11.03 4.89 5.11
C ARG A 81 10.27 3.60 4.81
N ILE A 82 8.94 3.70 4.84
CA ILE A 82 8.03 2.59 4.56
C ILE A 82 7.78 2.49 3.05
N ILE A 83 7.64 1.27 2.53
CA ILE A 83 7.27 1.00 1.14
C ILE A 83 5.91 0.29 1.11
N GLY A 84 4.92 0.92 0.49
CA GLY A 84 3.56 0.41 0.44
C GLY A 84 3.11 0.06 -0.97
N CYS A 85 2.31 -0.99 -1.11
CA CYS A 85 1.50 -1.28 -2.29
C CYS A 85 0.01 -1.19 -1.95
N VAL A 86 -0.75 -0.35 -2.67
CA VAL A 86 -2.22 -0.28 -2.59
C VAL A 86 -2.76 -0.67 -3.96
N MET A 87 -3.44 -1.82 -4.03
CA MET A 87 -3.62 -2.56 -5.28
C MET A 87 -5.09 -2.75 -5.61
N VAL A 88 -5.58 -2.12 -6.68
CA VAL A 88 -6.86 -2.43 -7.32
C VAL A 88 -6.76 -3.75 -8.07
N ARG A 89 -5.62 -3.99 -8.75
CA ARG A 89 -5.29 -5.23 -9.46
C ARG A 89 -4.01 -5.87 -8.92
N PRO A 90 -4.07 -6.69 -7.85
CA PRO A 90 -2.87 -7.34 -7.28
C PRO A 90 -2.01 -8.10 -8.29
N GLU A 91 -2.63 -8.69 -9.31
CA GLU A 91 -1.95 -9.42 -10.39
C GLU A 91 -0.97 -8.55 -11.20
N ASP A 92 -1.26 -7.25 -11.34
CA ASP A 92 -0.35 -6.31 -12.01
C ASP A 92 0.91 -6.09 -11.17
N PHE A 93 0.78 -6.08 -9.84
CA PHE A 93 1.90 -5.92 -8.90
C PHE A 93 2.73 -7.19 -8.81
N SER A 94 2.10 -8.37 -8.90
CA SER A 94 2.81 -9.65 -9.00
C SER A 94 3.67 -9.69 -10.27
N ARG A 95 3.08 -9.37 -11.44
CA ARG A 95 3.82 -9.29 -12.72
C ARG A 95 4.94 -8.24 -12.71
N ALA A 96 4.76 -7.15 -11.96
CA ALA A 96 5.78 -6.11 -11.81
C ALA A 96 6.88 -6.45 -10.77
N GLY A 97 6.79 -7.59 -10.09
CA GLY A 97 7.73 -7.99 -9.03
C GLY A 97 7.60 -7.16 -7.75
N LEU A 98 6.46 -6.47 -7.58
CA LEU A 98 6.16 -5.63 -6.42
C LEU A 98 5.38 -6.38 -5.33
N LEU A 99 4.69 -7.47 -5.67
CA LEU A 99 3.98 -8.35 -4.75
C LEU A 99 4.73 -9.69 -4.65
N PRO A 100 5.41 -9.98 -3.53
CA PRO A 100 6.07 -11.27 -3.33
C PRO A 100 5.06 -12.42 -3.28
N ARG A 101 5.40 -13.57 -3.86
CA ARG A 101 4.53 -14.75 -3.91
C ARG A 101 3.96 -15.17 -2.54
N SER A 102 4.77 -15.15 -1.49
CA SER A 102 4.29 -15.51 -0.14
C SER A 102 3.25 -14.53 0.42
N ILE A 103 3.28 -13.28 -0.02
CA ILE A 103 2.28 -12.26 0.35
C ILE A 103 1.05 -12.39 -0.56
N GLU A 104 1.25 -12.67 -1.85
CA GLU A 104 0.17 -12.98 -2.79
C GLU A 104 -0.69 -14.15 -2.28
N GLU A 105 -0.06 -15.28 -1.94
CA GLU A 105 -0.73 -16.46 -1.37
C GLU A 105 -1.48 -16.14 -0.08
N PHE A 106 -0.97 -15.22 0.76
CA PHE A 106 -1.68 -14.77 1.96
C PHE A 106 -2.90 -13.90 1.64
N LEU A 107 -2.81 -13.05 0.61
CA LEU A 107 -3.86 -12.12 0.19
C LEU A 107 -4.91 -12.76 -0.73
N GLU A 108 -4.66 -13.94 -1.30
CA GLU A 108 -5.66 -14.74 -2.02
C GLU A 108 -6.84 -15.12 -1.11
N GLY A 109 -6.63 -15.23 0.21
CA GLY A 109 -7.69 -15.37 1.19
C GLY A 109 -8.46 -14.07 1.47
N ASP A 110 -9.26 -14.09 2.53
CA ASP A 110 -10.10 -12.93 2.93
C ASP A 110 -9.29 -11.79 3.58
N HIS A 111 -7.98 -11.95 3.77
CA HIS A 111 -7.14 -10.92 4.37
C HIS A 111 -6.99 -9.71 3.44
N PRO A 112 -7.33 -8.49 3.90
CA PRO A 112 -7.34 -7.31 3.04
C PRO A 112 -5.96 -6.66 2.91
N GLY A 113 -5.04 -6.93 3.85
CA GLY A 113 -3.70 -6.36 3.89
C GLY A 113 -2.71 -7.24 4.65
N LYS A 114 -1.42 -6.94 4.45
CA LYS A 114 -0.31 -7.55 5.17
C LYS A 114 0.91 -6.64 5.18
N HIS A 115 1.59 -6.59 6.33
CA HIS A 115 2.94 -6.03 6.46
C HIS A 115 4.04 -7.11 6.54
N GLN A 116 5.26 -6.73 6.18
CA GLN A 116 6.49 -7.46 6.45
C GLN A 116 7.67 -6.47 6.57
N GLY A 117 8.21 -6.31 7.78
CA GLY A 117 9.25 -5.31 8.05
C GLY A 117 8.78 -3.90 7.67
N HIS A 118 9.58 -3.16 6.90
CA HIS A 118 9.26 -1.80 6.45
C HIS A 118 8.33 -1.74 5.23
N ARG A 119 7.69 -2.87 4.87
CA ARG A 119 6.85 -2.98 3.68
C ARG A 119 5.43 -3.41 4.03
N PHE A 120 4.46 -2.91 3.29
CA PHE A 120 3.09 -3.39 3.35
C PHE A 120 2.46 -3.53 1.97
N TRP A 121 1.43 -4.37 1.91
CA TRP A 121 0.59 -4.61 0.74
C TRP A 121 -0.86 -4.64 1.21
N MET A 122 -1.76 -4.00 0.46
CA MET A 122 -3.19 -4.11 0.68
C MET A 122 -3.97 -4.12 -0.63
N LYS A 123 -5.08 -4.85 -0.64
CA LYS A 123 -6.11 -4.78 -1.68
C LYS A 123 -6.87 -3.46 -1.51
N ASP A 124 -7.22 -2.80 -2.62
CA ASP A 124 -8.06 -1.60 -2.57
C ASP A 124 -9.38 -1.91 -1.83
N GLN A 125 -9.86 -0.95 -1.05
CA GLN A 125 -11.05 -1.11 -0.20
C GLN A 125 -12.19 -0.25 -0.73
N GLU A 126 -13.43 -0.68 -0.51
CA GLU A 126 -14.58 0.15 -0.83
C GLU A 126 -14.69 1.31 0.17
N GLY A 127 -14.65 2.55 -0.33
CA GLY A 127 -14.80 3.75 0.50
C GLY A 127 -13.47 4.35 1.01
N ASP A 128 -13.44 5.68 1.09
CA ASP A 128 -12.23 6.42 1.49
C ASP A 128 -11.82 6.17 2.94
N TYR A 129 -12.79 5.90 3.83
CA TYR A 129 -12.53 5.54 5.22
C TYR A 129 -11.72 4.24 5.30
N TYR A 130 -12.23 3.15 4.72
CA TYR A 130 -11.58 1.83 4.82
C TYR A 130 -10.21 1.79 4.14
N ARG A 131 -10.02 2.53 3.04
CA ARG A 131 -8.71 2.71 2.42
C ARG A 131 -7.69 3.35 3.36
N ARG A 132 -8.07 4.45 4.03
CA ARG A 132 -7.19 5.11 5.01
C ARG A 132 -6.91 4.20 6.19
N HIS A 133 -7.97 3.64 6.77
CA HIS A 133 -7.90 2.77 7.93
C HIS A 133 -6.91 1.64 7.70
N LEU A 134 -7.11 0.85 6.64
CA LEU A 134 -6.25 -0.29 6.37
C LEU A 134 -4.82 0.13 6.02
N MET A 135 -4.61 1.22 5.28
CA MET A 135 -3.27 1.68 4.96
C MET A 135 -2.51 2.12 6.22
N VAL A 136 -3.16 2.86 7.12
CA VAL A 136 -2.56 3.31 8.37
C VAL A 136 -2.36 2.14 9.34
N HIS A 137 -3.29 1.18 9.37
CA HIS A 137 -3.16 -0.06 10.13
C HIS A 137 -1.87 -0.81 9.74
N GLU A 138 -1.71 -1.15 8.46
CA GLU A 138 -0.53 -1.90 7.99
C GLU A 138 0.76 -1.09 8.11
N ALA A 139 0.70 0.22 7.88
CA ALA A 139 1.85 1.09 8.07
C ALA A 139 2.24 1.24 9.55
N THR A 140 1.30 1.16 10.50
CA THR A 140 1.58 1.13 11.93
C THR A 140 2.38 -0.13 12.27
N HIS A 141 1.98 -1.28 11.74
CA HIS A 141 2.76 -2.50 11.90
C HIS A 141 4.19 -2.36 11.37
N CYS A 142 4.37 -1.75 10.20
CA CYS A 142 5.70 -1.45 9.67
C CYS A 142 6.50 -0.56 10.61
N PHE A 143 5.89 0.52 11.12
CA PHE A 143 6.53 1.44 12.04
C PHE A 143 6.96 0.74 13.33
N MET A 144 6.08 -0.06 13.94
CA MET A 144 6.36 -0.71 15.21
C MET A 144 7.40 -1.83 15.10
N THR A 145 7.31 -2.66 14.06
CA THR A 145 8.19 -3.83 13.91
C THR A 145 9.60 -3.49 13.43
N THR A 146 9.81 -2.32 12.85
CA THR A 146 11.13 -1.92 12.29
C THR A 146 12.00 -1.10 13.26
N ARG A 147 11.49 -0.76 14.44
CA ARG A 147 12.23 -0.02 15.48
C ARG A 147 13.28 -0.86 16.21
N GLY A 148 13.26 -2.17 16.04
CA GLY A 148 14.09 -3.10 16.80
C GLY A 148 13.57 -3.28 18.24
N GLY A 149 14.29 -4.07 19.04
CA GLY A 149 13.86 -4.45 20.38
C GLY A 149 13.16 -5.81 20.43
N PRO A 150 12.46 -6.13 21.53
CA PRO A 150 11.81 -7.43 21.70
C PRO A 150 10.66 -7.60 20.70
N VAL A 151 10.34 -8.87 20.40
CA VAL A 151 9.13 -9.20 19.64
C VAL A 151 7.91 -8.73 20.42
N LEU A 152 7.14 -7.83 19.81
CA LEU A 152 5.91 -7.31 20.41
C LEU A 152 4.81 -8.37 20.38
N PRO A 153 4.00 -8.50 21.44
CA PRO A 153 2.91 -9.48 21.46
C PRO A 153 1.81 -9.07 20.48
N ALA A 154 1.14 -10.05 19.87
CA ALA A 154 0.15 -9.82 18.82
C ALA A 154 -0.96 -8.85 19.24
N TRP A 155 -1.50 -8.98 20.45
CA TRP A 155 -2.55 -8.09 20.95
C TRP A 155 -2.12 -6.62 20.98
N TYR A 156 -0.85 -6.35 21.27
CA TYR A 156 -0.32 -5.00 21.32
C TYR A 156 -0.11 -4.45 19.91
N LEU A 157 0.43 -5.25 18.99
CA LEU A 157 0.60 -4.85 17.59
C LEU A 157 -0.74 -4.54 16.93
N GLU A 158 -1.68 -5.49 16.95
CA GLU A 158 -2.98 -5.31 16.32
C GLU A 158 -3.79 -4.21 16.99
N GLY A 159 -3.83 -4.16 18.34
CA GLY A 159 -4.56 -3.10 19.05
C GLY A 159 -4.00 -1.70 18.79
N THR A 160 -2.67 -1.58 18.67
CA THR A 160 -2.02 -0.31 18.33
C THR A 160 -2.30 0.08 16.88
N ALA A 161 -2.24 -0.86 15.94
CA ALA A 161 -2.56 -0.64 14.54
C ALA A 161 -4.01 -0.17 14.35
N GLU A 162 -4.97 -0.81 15.02
CA GLU A 162 -6.38 -0.40 15.01
C GLU A 162 -6.58 0.99 15.64
N LEU A 163 -5.94 1.26 16.79
CA LEU A 163 -6.03 2.56 17.46
C LEU A 163 -5.60 3.70 16.53
N TYR A 164 -4.42 3.60 15.91
CA TYR A 164 -3.92 4.68 15.03
C TYR A 164 -4.59 4.71 13.66
N ALA A 165 -5.19 3.61 13.20
CA ALA A 165 -5.95 3.59 11.95
C ALA A 165 -7.23 4.44 11.99
N THR A 166 -7.72 4.79 13.19
CA THR A 166 -8.88 5.67 13.38
C THR A 166 -8.58 7.17 13.23
N HIS A 167 -7.34 7.52 12.89
CA HIS A 167 -6.87 8.90 12.72
C HIS A 167 -7.48 9.62 11.50
#